data_AF-A0A917YKA2-F1
#
_entry.id   AF-A0A917YKA2-F1
#
_cell.length_a   1.000
_cell.length_b   1.000
_cell.length_c   1.000
_cell.angle_alpha   90.00
_cell.angle_beta   90.00
_cell.angle_gamma   90.00
#
_symmetry.space_group_name_H-M   'P 1'
#
loop_
_entity.id
_entity.type
_entity.pdbx_description
1 polymer ?
#
loop_
_entity_poly.entity_id
_entity_poly.type
_entity_poly.pdbx_seq_one_letter_code
_entity_poly.pdbx_strand_id
1 'polypeptide(L)'
;MAYMTKALLIVAALGLAACKNPDRYGAGGAGGAGGVGAGGVNGTGLGSASDPTSVAYFQQTLGDRVFFLVDQSTLSDEARGILTRQAQWLQQNADYAIIIEGHADEQGTREYNLALGARRASAVQNFLISQGVSANRMRTVSYGKERPIEVCAQEACFAKNRRAVTVLSMGAGA
;
A
#
# COMPACT_ATOMS: atom_id res chain seq x y z
N MET A 1 -24.57 0.88 -69.01
CA MET A 1 -25.75 1.77 -69.04
C MET A 1 -26.79 1.10 -68.15
N ALA A 2 -26.89 1.51 -66.88
CA ALA A 2 -27.92 2.40 -66.31
C ALA A 2 -29.33 1.81 -66.46
N TYR A 3 -30.17 1.58 -65.44
CA TYR A 3 -30.50 2.33 -64.21
C TYR A 3 -31.12 1.39 -63.15
N MET A 4 -31.44 1.94 -61.96
CA MET A 4 -32.27 1.43 -60.84
C MET A 4 -31.42 1.17 -59.58
N THR A 5 -31.69 1.69 -58.39
CA THR A 5 -32.90 2.34 -57.83
C THR A 5 -32.50 3.17 -56.62
N LYS A 6 -33.23 4.26 -56.36
CA LYS A 6 -33.16 5.07 -55.14
C LYS A 6 -33.72 4.27 -53.94
N ALA A 7 -33.00 4.25 -52.82
CA ALA A 7 -33.53 4.07 -51.45
C ALA A 7 -32.47 4.68 -50.50
N LEU A 8 -32.60 5.95 -50.14
CA LEU A 8 -33.38 6.46 -49.00
C LEU A 8 -32.88 5.93 -47.65
N LEU A 9 -32.02 6.74 -47.03
CA LEU A 9 -31.93 7.08 -45.60
C LEU A 9 -32.61 6.12 -44.59
N ILE A 10 -31.82 5.64 -43.63
CA ILE A 10 -31.89 6.02 -42.21
C ILE A 10 -30.58 5.59 -41.55
N VAL A 11 -29.76 6.57 -41.19
CA VAL A 11 -28.63 6.39 -40.27
C VAL A 11 -29.25 6.15 -38.90
N ALA A 12 -29.19 4.90 -38.43
CA ALA A 12 -29.53 4.58 -37.04
C ALA A 12 -28.45 5.19 -36.14
N ALA A 13 -28.75 6.39 -35.63
CA ALA A 13 -28.01 7.03 -34.56
C ALA A 13 -28.15 6.18 -33.29
N LEU A 14 -27.19 5.28 -33.06
CA LEU A 14 -26.94 4.71 -31.74
C LEU A 14 -26.18 5.75 -30.91
N GLY A 15 -26.93 6.71 -30.38
CA GLY A 15 -26.49 7.55 -29.29
C GLY A 15 -26.33 6.69 -28.04
N LEU A 16 -25.09 6.32 -27.71
CA LEU A 16 -24.75 5.87 -26.36
C LEU A 16 -24.76 7.09 -25.42
N ALA A 17 -25.96 7.47 -25.00
CA ALA A 17 -26.13 8.27 -23.80
C ALA A 17 -25.78 7.38 -22.59
N ALA A 18 -24.52 7.46 -22.15
CA ALA A 18 -24.14 6.93 -20.85
C ALA A 18 -24.67 7.87 -19.75
N CYS A 19 -25.94 7.71 -19.39
CA CYS A 19 -26.46 8.26 -18.14
C CYS A 19 -25.79 7.50 -16.98
N LYS A 20 -24.84 8.15 -16.31
CA LYS A 20 -24.31 7.75 -15.01
C LYS A 20 -25.42 7.92 -13.97
N ASN A 21 -26.13 6.84 -13.63
CA ASN A 21 -26.99 6.77 -12.46
C ASN A 21 -26.21 6.13 -11.29
N PRO A 22 -25.93 6.86 -10.19
CA PRO A 22 -25.25 6.30 -9.02
C PRO A 22 -26.11 5.36 -8.16
N ASP A 23 -27.39 5.15 -8.49
CA ASP A 23 -28.34 4.45 -7.63
C ASP A 23 -28.68 3.01 -8.06
N ARG A 24 -27.76 2.34 -8.78
CA ARG A 24 -27.92 0.90 -9.07
C ARG A 24 -27.59 -0.02 -7.90
N TYR A 25 -27.11 0.53 -6.79
CA TYR A 25 -26.98 -0.18 -5.51
C TYR A 25 -28.05 0.29 -4.51
N GLY A 26 -29.24 -0.30 -4.66
CA GLY A 26 -30.05 -0.76 -3.53
C GLY A 26 -30.80 0.27 -2.71
N ALA A 27 -32.02 0.59 -3.13
CA ALA A 27 -33.11 0.89 -2.20
C ALA A 27 -34.13 -0.24 -2.30
N GLY A 28 -34.21 -1.09 -1.26
CA GLY A 28 -35.32 -2.03 -1.11
C GLY A 28 -34.99 -3.31 -0.34
N GLY A 29 -35.37 -3.36 0.94
CA GLY A 29 -35.96 -4.56 1.54
C GLY A 29 -35.02 -5.51 2.29
N ALA A 30 -35.29 -5.63 3.58
CA ALA A 30 -34.76 -6.63 4.51
C ALA A 30 -34.91 -8.09 4.00
N GLY A 31 -33.89 -8.91 4.25
CA GLY A 31 -34.04 -10.37 4.24
C GLY A 31 -32.82 -11.14 3.72
N GLY A 32 -32.00 -11.65 4.65
CA GLY A 32 -31.46 -13.02 4.61
C GLY A 32 -30.50 -13.47 3.49
N ALA A 33 -29.33 -13.92 3.95
CA ALA A 33 -28.55 -15.06 3.46
C ALA A 33 -27.63 -14.90 2.23
N GLY A 34 -26.33 -15.05 2.51
CA GLY A 34 -25.45 -15.95 1.73
C GLY A 34 -24.86 -15.40 0.44
N GLY A 35 -23.79 -14.62 0.56
CA GLY A 35 -22.88 -14.30 -0.55
C GLY A 35 -21.45 -14.71 -0.23
N VAL A 36 -21.06 -15.92 -0.63
CA VAL A 36 -19.67 -16.41 -0.62
C VAL A 36 -18.95 -15.92 -1.87
N GLY A 37 -17.73 -15.39 -1.71
CA GLY A 37 -16.76 -15.31 -2.81
C GLY A 37 -15.79 -14.13 -2.80
N ALA A 38 -14.71 -14.24 -2.02
CA ALA A 38 -13.30 -14.06 -2.43
C ALA A 38 -12.43 -13.54 -1.26
N GLY A 39 -11.81 -14.50 -0.55
CA GLY A 39 -10.69 -14.37 0.39
C GLY A 39 -10.29 -12.99 0.91
N GLY A 40 -10.83 -12.61 2.06
CA GLY A 40 -10.29 -11.55 2.91
C GLY A 40 -10.57 -11.92 4.36
N VAL A 41 -9.51 -12.08 5.15
CA VAL A 41 -9.58 -12.36 6.59
C VAL A 41 -10.63 -11.49 7.28
N ASN A 42 -11.41 -12.06 8.21
CA ASN A 42 -12.30 -11.32 9.11
C ASN A 42 -11.47 -10.30 9.91
N GLY A 43 -11.37 -9.08 9.38
CA GLY A 43 -10.52 -8.00 9.87
C GLY A 43 -11.17 -7.19 10.98
N THR A 44 -11.73 -7.84 11.99
CA THR A 44 -12.40 -7.20 13.14
C THR A 44 -11.49 -6.30 13.99
N GLY A 45 -10.23 -6.07 13.59
CA GLY A 45 -9.30 -5.13 14.22
C GLY A 45 -8.48 -4.26 13.26
N LEU A 46 -8.74 -4.27 11.94
CA LEU A 46 -7.96 -3.46 10.97
C LEU A 46 -8.67 -2.16 10.54
N GLY A 47 -9.98 -2.07 10.76
CA GLY A 47 -10.82 -0.95 10.32
C GLY A 47 -10.99 -0.87 8.81
N SER A 48 -11.40 0.30 8.30
CA SER A 48 -11.70 0.55 6.88
C SER A 48 -10.81 1.66 6.32
N ALA A 49 -10.49 1.62 5.03
CA ALA A 49 -9.71 2.66 4.36
C ALA A 49 -10.36 4.06 4.38
N SER A 50 -11.63 4.17 4.76
CA SER A 50 -12.32 5.45 4.97
C SER A 50 -12.20 5.99 6.40
N ASP A 51 -11.75 5.16 7.35
CA ASP A 51 -11.58 5.53 8.75
C ASP A 51 -10.15 6.03 8.99
N PRO A 52 -9.96 7.34 9.24
CA PRO A 52 -8.63 7.94 9.39
C PRO A 52 -7.88 7.47 10.63
N THR A 53 -8.47 6.70 11.53
CA THR A 53 -7.78 6.12 12.70
C THR A 53 -7.35 4.68 12.49
N SER A 54 -7.75 4.07 11.36
CA SER A 54 -7.55 2.64 11.11
C SER A 54 -6.18 2.30 10.51
N VAL A 55 -5.75 1.06 10.74
CA VAL A 55 -4.56 0.49 10.09
C VAL A 55 -4.75 0.41 8.58
N ALA A 56 -5.96 0.11 8.11
CA ALA A 56 -6.28 0.05 6.69
C ALA A 56 -6.07 1.41 5.98
N TYR A 57 -6.48 2.52 6.61
CA TYR A 57 -6.22 3.87 6.10
C TYR A 57 -4.73 4.17 6.00
N PHE A 58 -3.96 3.82 7.04
CA PHE A 58 -2.51 4.00 7.02
C PHE A 58 -1.86 3.30 5.82
N GLN A 59 -2.21 2.03 5.58
CA GLN A 59 -1.63 1.23 4.51
C GLN A 59 -2.06 1.70 3.12
N GLN A 60 -3.35 1.96 2.92
CA GLN A 60 -3.90 2.18 1.58
C GLN A 60 -3.87 3.66 1.16
N THR A 61 -4.01 4.59 2.11
CA THR A 61 -4.14 6.02 1.81
C THR A 61 -2.81 6.76 1.99
N LEU A 62 -2.06 6.48 3.05
CA LEU A 62 -0.77 7.15 3.29
C LEU A 62 0.39 6.47 2.58
N GLY A 63 0.30 5.15 2.44
CA GLY A 63 1.35 4.25 2.00
C GLY A 63 2.23 3.85 3.17
N ASP A 64 2.34 2.54 3.43
CA ASP A 64 3.12 1.95 4.52
C ASP A 64 4.58 1.67 4.15
N ARG A 65 4.97 1.88 2.89
CA ARG A 65 6.27 1.44 2.36
C ARG A 65 7.06 2.61 1.78
N VAL A 66 8.38 2.50 1.88
CA VAL A 66 9.33 3.34 1.15
C VAL A 66 10.35 2.47 0.43
N PHE A 67 10.85 2.95 -0.71
CA PHE A 67 11.77 2.21 -1.58
C PHE A 67 13.17 2.80 -1.56
N PHE A 68 14.14 1.96 -1.92
CA PHE A 68 15.56 2.31 -1.96
C PHE A 68 16.20 1.94 -3.29
N LEU A 69 17.21 2.71 -3.68
CA LEU A 69 18.09 2.36 -4.77
C LEU A 69 18.99 1.16 -4.42
N VAL A 70 19.58 0.57 -5.45
CA VAL A 70 20.56 -0.53 -5.34
C VAL A 70 21.66 -0.14 -4.35
N ASP A 71 21.98 -1.05 -3.43
CA ASP A 71 23.00 -0.90 -2.39
C ASP A 71 22.88 0.32 -1.47
N GLN A 72 21.74 1.00 -1.46
CA GLN A 72 21.54 2.22 -0.67
C GLN A 72 20.56 2.03 0.48
N SER A 73 20.77 2.85 1.52
CA SER A 73 19.86 3.05 2.65
C SER A 73 19.47 4.52 2.85
N THR A 74 19.83 5.37 1.87
CA THR A 74 19.46 6.79 1.85
C THR A 74 18.00 6.96 1.45
N LEU A 75 17.26 7.80 2.18
CA LEU A 75 15.88 8.14 1.86
C LEU A 75 15.83 9.18 0.74
N SER A 76 15.15 8.85 -0.36
CA SER A 76 14.79 9.79 -1.43
C SER A 76 13.78 10.83 -0.95
N ASP A 77 13.59 11.90 -1.71
CA ASP A 77 12.59 12.93 -1.39
C ASP A 77 11.17 12.38 -1.39
N GLU A 78 10.86 11.45 -2.29
CA GLU A 78 9.59 10.72 -2.30
C GLU A 78 9.39 9.91 -1.01
N ALA A 79 10.42 9.15 -0.60
CA ALA A 79 10.38 8.39 0.64
C ALA A 79 10.19 9.30 1.86
N ARG A 80 10.90 10.44 1.91
CA ARG A 80 10.73 11.45 2.97
C ARG A 80 9.31 12.00 2.98
N GLY A 81 8.72 12.29 1.81
CA GLY A 81 7.34 12.77 1.70
C GLY A 81 6.32 11.76 2.23
N ILE A 82 6.49 10.46 1.94
CA ILE A 82 5.66 9.39 2.51
C ILE A 82 5.83 9.34 4.04
N LEU A 83 7.07 9.31 4.52
CA LEU A 83 7.35 9.22 5.95
C LEU A 83 6.88 10.44 6.74
N THR A 84 6.88 11.64 6.15
CA THR A 84 6.30 12.83 6.78
C THR A 84 4.80 12.65 7.01
N ARG A 85 4.06 12.11 6.03
CA ARG A 85 2.62 11.81 6.20
C ARG A 85 2.40 10.71 7.23
N GLN A 86 3.21 9.65 7.20
CA GLN A 86 3.16 8.61 8.22
C GLN A 86 3.40 9.19 9.62
N ALA A 87 4.42 10.05 9.80
CA ALA A 87 4.75 10.64 11.09
C ALA A 87 3.62 11.54 11.63
N GLN A 88 2.98 12.34 10.77
CA GLN A 88 1.84 13.16 11.16
C GLN A 88 0.68 12.30 11.67
N TRP A 89 0.39 11.20 10.97
CA TRP A 89 -0.65 10.26 11.36
C TRP A 89 -0.32 9.52 12.66
N LEU A 90 0.93 9.05 12.81
CA LEU A 90 1.40 8.34 13.98
C LEU A 90 1.42 9.19 15.25
N GLN A 91 1.56 10.51 15.11
CA GLN A 91 1.43 11.46 16.22
C GLN A 91 -0.01 11.60 16.70
N GLN A 92 -0.99 11.50 15.80
CA GLN A 92 -2.42 11.57 16.12
C GLN A 92 -2.97 10.23 16.63
N ASN A 93 -2.33 9.12 16.26
CA ASN A 93 -2.73 7.76 16.62
C ASN A 93 -1.64 7.13 17.51
N ALA A 94 -1.52 7.64 18.73
CA ALA A 94 -0.42 7.31 19.64
C ALA A 94 -0.47 5.89 20.20
N ASP A 95 -1.62 5.22 20.10
CA ASP A 95 -1.86 3.90 20.71
C ASP A 95 -1.21 2.74 19.95
N TYR A 96 -0.75 2.98 18.72
CA TYR A 96 -0.11 1.95 17.90
C TYR A 96 1.38 1.78 18.26
N ALA A 97 1.80 0.53 18.44
CA ALA A 97 3.20 0.15 18.33
C ALA A 97 3.61 0.02 16.86
N ILE A 98 4.88 0.30 16.59
CA ILE A 98 5.44 0.43 15.26
C ILE A 98 6.60 -0.55 15.10
N ILE A 99 6.52 -1.38 14.06
CA ILE A 99 7.60 -2.27 13.64
C ILE A 99 8.05 -1.80 12.26
N ILE A 100 9.32 -1.48 12.13
CA ILE A 100 9.91 -1.07 10.85
C ILE A 100 10.69 -2.25 10.30
N GLU A 101 10.19 -2.82 9.23
CA GLU A 101 10.80 -3.97 8.57
C GLU A 101 11.71 -3.50 7.44
N GLY A 102 12.97 -3.90 7.45
CA GLY A 102 13.92 -3.65 6.37
C GLY A 102 14.10 -4.86 5.46
N HIS A 103 14.00 -4.63 4.15
CA HIS A 103 14.08 -5.66 3.11
C HIS A 103 15.12 -5.29 2.05
N ALA A 104 15.70 -6.31 1.42
CA ALA A 104 16.63 -6.20 0.30
C ALA A 104 16.21 -7.12 -0.85
N ASP A 105 16.82 -6.92 -2.02
CA ASP A 105 16.61 -7.80 -3.16
C ASP A 105 17.49 -9.06 -3.04
N GLU A 106 17.38 -9.97 -4.01
CA GLU A 106 18.00 -11.30 -3.93
C GLU A 106 19.53 -11.30 -4.16
N GLN A 107 20.07 -10.18 -4.63
CA GLN A 107 21.46 -10.05 -5.05
C GLN A 107 22.42 -9.99 -3.86
N GLY A 108 23.59 -10.62 -3.96
CA GLY A 108 24.60 -10.63 -2.89
C GLY A 108 24.35 -11.67 -1.79
N THR A 109 25.18 -11.65 -0.74
CA THR A 109 25.12 -12.67 0.34
C THR A 109 23.93 -12.44 1.26
N ARG A 110 23.55 -13.48 2.02
CA ARG A 110 22.46 -13.38 2.99
C ARG A 110 22.80 -12.38 4.10
N GLU A 111 24.01 -12.47 4.64
CA GLU A 111 24.51 -11.67 5.75
C GLU A 111 24.59 -10.19 5.36
N TYR A 112 25.07 -9.90 4.15
CA TYR A 112 25.10 -8.55 3.62
C TYR A 112 23.68 -7.96 3.53
N ASN A 113 22.72 -8.72 2.99
CA ASN A 113 21.34 -8.27 2.86
C ASN A 113 20.63 -8.09 4.20
N LEU A 114 20.92 -8.94 5.19
CA LEU A 114 20.45 -8.73 6.56
C LEU A 114 20.98 -7.41 7.13
N ALA A 115 22.27 -7.11 6.94
CA ALA A 115 22.85 -5.84 7.38
C ALA A 115 22.29 -4.63 6.61
N LEU A 116 22.08 -4.76 5.29
CA LEU A 116 21.50 -3.70 4.45
C LEU A 116 20.04 -3.42 4.82
N GLY A 117 19.25 -4.47 5.06
CA GLY A 117 17.88 -4.34 5.58
C GLY A 117 17.85 -3.62 6.93
N ALA A 118 18.79 -3.95 7.85
CA ALA A 118 18.88 -3.28 9.14
C ALA A 118 19.16 -1.78 8.98
N ARG A 119 20.12 -1.40 8.11
CA ARG A 119 20.40 0.02 7.83
C ARG A 119 19.19 0.76 7.27
N ARG A 120 18.42 0.14 6.36
CA ARG A 120 17.19 0.72 5.81
C ARG A 120 16.12 0.93 6.88
N ALA A 121 15.90 -0.06 7.74
CA ALA A 121 14.96 0.05 8.84
C ALA A 121 15.38 1.16 9.83
N SER A 122 16.66 1.25 10.17
CA SER A 122 17.20 2.33 11.02
C SER A 122 17.06 3.71 10.37
N ALA A 123 17.28 3.83 9.06
CA ALA A 123 17.10 5.10 8.36
C ALA A 123 15.65 5.62 8.46
N VAL A 124 14.67 4.73 8.28
CA VAL A 124 13.24 5.06 8.47
C VAL A 124 12.94 5.40 9.93
N GLN A 125 13.44 4.60 10.88
CA GLN A 125 13.24 4.85 12.31
C GLN A 125 13.74 6.24 12.71
N ASN A 126 14.99 6.55 12.36
CA ASN A 126 15.61 7.83 12.67
C ASN A 126 14.86 9.00 12.04
N PHE A 127 14.35 8.83 10.82
CA PHE A 127 13.54 9.85 10.17
C PHE A 127 12.23 10.07 10.95
N LEU A 128 11.47 9.02 11.27
CA LEU A 128 10.22 9.14 12.04
C LEU A 128 10.46 9.77 13.42
N ILE A 129 11.55 9.41 14.11
CA ILE A 129 11.96 10.05 15.37
C ILE A 129 12.20 11.54 15.17
N SER A 130 12.93 11.93 14.13
CA SER A 130 13.18 13.35 13.82
C SER A 130 11.92 14.14 13.46
N GLN A 131 10.85 13.45 13.06
CA GLN A 131 9.52 14.03 12.82
C GLN A 131 8.63 14.04 14.08
N GLY A 132 9.13 13.60 15.24
CA GLY A 132 8.42 13.66 16.52
C GLY A 132 7.73 12.37 16.95
N VAL A 133 7.88 11.26 16.23
CA VAL A 133 7.33 9.97 16.68
C VAL A 133 8.20 9.41 17.81
N SER A 134 7.59 9.05 18.94
CA SER A 134 8.31 8.54 20.11
C SER A 134 9.08 7.25 19.82
N ALA A 135 10.39 7.26 20.12
CA ALA A 135 11.28 6.12 19.92
C ALA A 135 10.82 4.85 20.66
N ASN A 136 10.21 5.00 21.85
CA ASN A 136 9.74 3.88 22.67
C ASN A 136 8.61 3.07 22.00
N ARG A 137 7.94 3.65 20.99
CA ARG A 137 6.90 2.98 20.22
C ARG A 137 7.45 2.18 19.04
N MET A 138 8.74 2.33 18.73
CA MET A 138 9.34 1.83 17.50
C MET A 138 10.40 0.77 17.76
N ARG A 139 10.32 -0.32 17.01
CA ARG A 139 11.42 -1.30 16.87
C ARG A 139 11.69 -1.60 15.40
N THR A 140 12.92 -1.99 15.10
CA THR A 140 13.34 -2.39 13.75
C THR A 140 13.52 -3.89 13.64
N VAL A 141 13.17 -4.48 12.49
CA VAL A 141 13.47 -5.87 12.14
C VAL A 141 14.07 -5.87 10.74
N SER A 142 15.11 -6.68 10.51
CA SER A 142 15.64 -6.90 9.17
C SER A 142 15.30 -8.30 8.69
N TYR A 143 14.68 -8.39 7.53
CA TYR A 143 14.46 -9.65 6.83
C TYR A 143 15.47 -9.86 5.69
N GLY A 144 16.28 -8.86 5.36
CA GLY A 144 17.16 -8.91 4.21
C GLY A 144 16.42 -9.40 2.97
N LYS A 145 16.91 -10.48 2.36
CA LYS A 145 16.31 -11.08 1.16
C LYS A 145 15.34 -12.24 1.42
N GLU A 146 14.98 -12.49 2.68
CA GLU A 146 14.20 -13.67 3.08
C GLU A 146 12.68 -13.51 2.87
N ARG A 147 12.19 -12.28 2.65
CA ARG A 147 10.76 -11.97 2.46
C ARG A 147 10.51 -11.10 1.21
N PRO A 148 10.80 -11.62 -0.01
CA PRO A 148 10.52 -10.92 -1.25
C PRO A 148 9.01 -10.74 -1.45
N ILE A 149 8.60 -9.62 -2.07
CA ILE A 149 7.23 -9.46 -2.59
C ILE A 149 7.14 -10.12 -3.96
N GLU A 150 8.17 -9.91 -4.79
CA GLU A 150 8.25 -10.43 -6.14
C GLU A 150 9.44 -11.36 -6.24
N VAL A 151 9.25 -12.56 -6.79
CA VAL A 151 10.33 -13.53 -6.99
C VAL A 151 10.64 -13.56 -8.48
N CYS A 152 11.58 -12.73 -8.92
CA CYS A 152 12.00 -12.69 -10.31
C CYS A 152 13.35 -11.96 -10.51
N ALA A 153 14.11 -12.36 -11.52
CA ALA A 153 15.49 -11.91 -11.77
C ALA A 153 15.57 -10.70 -12.74
N GLN A 154 14.77 -9.67 -12.53
CA GLN A 154 14.82 -8.42 -13.30
C GLN A 154 14.74 -7.20 -12.38
N GLU A 155 15.33 -6.10 -12.82
CA GLU A 155 15.44 -4.85 -12.04
C GLU A 155 14.07 -4.34 -11.55
N ALA A 156 13.02 -4.52 -12.33
CA ALA A 156 11.66 -4.15 -11.94
C ALA A 156 11.15 -4.90 -10.69
N CYS A 157 11.57 -6.16 -10.47
CA CYS A 157 11.26 -6.91 -9.24
C CYS A 157 12.18 -6.48 -8.10
N PHE A 158 13.47 -6.31 -8.38
CA PHE A 158 14.44 -5.90 -7.36
C PHE A 158 14.06 -4.56 -6.73
N ALA A 159 13.65 -3.59 -7.54
CA ALA A 159 13.18 -2.28 -7.07
C ALA A 159 12.01 -2.38 -6.08
N LYS A 160 11.06 -3.30 -6.29
CA LYS A 160 9.93 -3.53 -5.37
C LYS A 160 10.38 -4.21 -4.06
N ASN A 161 11.41 -5.05 -4.12
CA ASN A 161 11.92 -5.78 -2.97
C ASN A 161 12.81 -4.91 -2.07
N ARG A 162 13.54 -3.95 -2.63
CA ARG A 162 14.35 -2.96 -1.89
C ARG A 162 13.47 -1.94 -1.19
N ARG A 163 12.97 -2.29 0.00
CA ARG A 163 12.00 -1.45 0.72
C ARG A 163 12.21 -1.48 2.23
N ALA A 164 11.57 -0.52 2.89
CA ALA A 164 11.21 -0.64 4.29
C ALA A 164 9.68 -0.56 4.42
N VAL A 165 9.11 -1.27 5.39
CA VAL A 165 7.67 -1.32 5.65
C VAL A 165 7.39 -0.93 7.09
N THR A 166 6.50 0.02 7.30
CA THR A 166 6.01 0.44 8.61
C THR A 166 4.77 -0.40 8.95
N VAL A 167 4.91 -1.34 9.87
CA VAL A 167 3.84 -2.23 10.32
C VAL A 167 3.29 -1.74 11.66
N LEU A 168 1.97 -1.62 11.75
CA LEU A 168 1.27 -1.21 12.97
C LEU A 168 0.77 -2.44 13.73
N SER A 169 0.92 -2.43 15.04
CA SER A 169 0.36 -3.44 15.93
C SER A 169 -0.47 -2.77 17.03
N MET A 170 -1.64 -3.34 17.29
CA MET A 170 -2.49 -2.95 18.42
C MET A 170 -1.94 -3.59 19.68
N GLY A 171 -1.23 -2.79 20.48
CA GLY A 171 -0.64 -3.23 21.74
C GLY A 171 0.45 -2.25 22.15
N ALA A 172 0.42 -1.82 23.41
CA ALA A 172 1.45 -0.96 23.96
C ALA A 172 2.82 -1.61 23.71
N GLY A 173 3.71 -0.89 23.01
CA GLY A 173 5.12 -1.26 22.96
C GLY A 173 5.64 -1.23 24.40
N ALA A 174 5.87 -2.40 24.96
CA ALA A 174 6.56 -2.59 26.23
C ALA A 174 8.07 -2.62 26.00
#